data_AF-F0QVV4-F1
#
_entry.id   AF-F0QVV4-F1
#
_cell.length_a   1.000
_cell.length_b   1.000
_cell.length_c   1.000
_cell.angle_alpha   90.00
_cell.angle_beta   90.00
_cell.angle_gamma   90.00
#
_symmetry.space_group_name_H-M   'P 1'
#
loop_
_entity.id
_entity.type
_entity.pdbx_description
1 polymer ?
#
loop_
_entity_poly.entity_id
_entity_poly.type
_entity_poly.pdbx_seq_one_letter_code
_entity_poly.pdbx_strand_id
1 'polypeptide(L)'
;MERRFTVFADSVRSAVIVMNSAIIEFLGIKGLISPGEVFFLIDEIIRMSQSIRTNPISKEEVEFIRSVFAKGDIDKISVEELERVAEIAKRWWYEDGSEVAYKLFIYVWMLHAYKLYSSKKGQEKQ
;
A
#
# COMPACT_ATOMS: atom_id res chain seq x y z
N MET A 1 -20.02 -1.36 26.57
CA MET A 1 -20.43 -0.94 25.20
C MET A 1 -19.18 -0.67 24.35
N GLU A 2 -18.22 0.09 24.86
CA GLU A 2 -16.92 0.39 24.22
C GLU A 2 -16.16 -0.84 23.73
N ARG A 3 -15.95 -1.87 24.57
CA ARG A 3 -15.24 -3.09 24.13
C ARG A 3 -15.88 -3.78 22.92
N ARG A 4 -17.22 -3.83 22.85
CA ARG A 4 -17.92 -4.43 21.71
C ARG A 4 -17.74 -3.58 20.45
N PHE A 5 -17.74 -2.25 20.60
CA PHE A 5 -17.51 -1.32 19.50
C PHE A 5 -16.06 -1.40 18.98
N THR A 6 -15.05 -1.44 19.86
CA THR A 6 -13.65 -1.60 19.47
C THR A 6 -13.43 -2.91 18.72
N VAL A 7 -13.93 -4.03 19.25
CA VAL A 7 -13.84 -5.34 18.59
C VAL A 7 -14.51 -5.32 17.21
N PHE A 8 -15.68 -4.67 17.09
CA PHE A 8 -16.35 -4.51 15.81
C PHE A 8 -15.52 -3.67 14.83
N ALA A 9 -15.03 -2.51 15.25
CA ALA A 9 -14.19 -1.63 14.43
C ALA A 9 -12.94 -2.37 13.95
N ASP A 10 -12.24 -3.08 14.82
CA ASP A 10 -11.05 -3.85 14.46
C ASP A 10 -11.37 -5.01 13.52
N SER A 11 -12.53 -5.66 13.68
CA SER A 11 -12.99 -6.70 12.76
C SER A 11 -13.25 -6.12 11.37
N VAL A 12 -13.86 -4.94 11.28
CA VAL A 12 -14.09 -4.24 10.00
C VAL A 12 -12.76 -3.82 9.38
N ARG A 13 -11.86 -3.19 10.14
CA ARG A 13 -10.53 -2.78 9.67
C ARG A 13 -9.74 -3.97 9.12
N SER A 14 -9.80 -5.10 9.82
CA SER A 14 -9.18 -6.35 9.39
C SER A 14 -9.81 -6.89 8.10
N ALA A 15 -11.13 -6.97 8.04
CA ALA A 15 -11.85 -7.47 6.88
C ALA A 15 -11.53 -6.64 5.62
N VAL A 16 -11.51 -5.30 5.71
CA VAL A 16 -11.23 -4.46 4.54
C VAL A 16 -9.78 -4.56 4.08
N ILE A 17 -8.81 -4.77 4.98
CA ILE A 17 -7.41 -5.02 4.61
C ILE A 17 -7.30 -6.37 3.91
N VAL A 18 -7.77 -7.44 4.53
CA VAL A 18 -7.63 -8.81 4.00
C VAL A 18 -8.35 -8.98 2.67
N MET A 19 -9.60 -8.51 2.54
CA MET A 19 -10.36 -8.66 1.30
C MET A 19 -9.76 -7.87 0.15
N ASN A 20 -9.29 -6.64 0.40
CA ASN A 20 -8.71 -5.83 -0.67
C ASN A 20 -7.32 -6.34 -1.07
N SER A 21 -6.50 -6.82 -0.12
CA SER A 21 -5.25 -7.50 -0.47
C SER A 21 -5.49 -8.68 -1.39
N ALA A 22 -6.46 -9.55 -1.07
CA ALA A 22 -6.80 -10.71 -1.91
C ALA A 22 -7.28 -10.30 -3.31
N ILE A 23 -8.12 -9.27 -3.42
CA ILE A 23 -8.57 -8.73 -4.71
C ILE A 23 -7.39 -8.18 -5.51
N ILE A 24 -6.53 -7.37 -4.90
CA ILE A 24 -5.37 -6.76 -5.55
C ILE A 24 -4.38 -7.83 -6.02
N GLU A 25 -4.10 -8.84 -5.20
CA GLU A 25 -3.26 -9.98 -5.59
C GLU A 25 -3.85 -10.72 -6.79
N PHE A 26 -5.17 -10.97 -6.78
CA PHE A 26 -5.85 -11.57 -7.92
C PHE A 26 -5.72 -10.73 -9.20
N LEU A 27 -5.86 -9.41 -9.11
CA LEU A 27 -5.64 -8.49 -10.24
C LEU A 27 -4.19 -8.53 -10.74
N GLY A 28 -3.22 -8.58 -9.82
CA GLY A 28 -1.80 -8.73 -10.12
C GLY A 28 -1.48 -10.04 -10.84
N ILE A 29 -2.02 -11.17 -10.35
CA ILE A 29 -1.90 -12.50 -10.98
C ILE A 29 -2.47 -12.47 -12.39
N LYS A 30 -3.64 -11.86 -12.60
CA LYS A 30 -4.22 -11.69 -13.94
C LYS A 30 -3.39 -10.73 -14.81
N GLY A 31 -2.53 -9.90 -14.20
CA GLY A 31 -1.75 -8.86 -14.85
C GLY A 31 -2.64 -7.76 -15.41
N LEU A 32 -3.66 -7.39 -14.66
CA LEU A 32 -4.60 -6.32 -14.98
C LEU A 32 -4.11 -4.94 -14.52
N ILE A 33 -2.99 -4.89 -13.80
CA ILE A 33 -2.32 -3.65 -13.41
C ILE A 33 -1.31 -3.31 -14.48
N SER A 34 -1.52 -2.20 -15.18
CA SER A 34 -0.71 -1.70 -16.28
C SER A 34 0.40 -0.76 -15.81
N PRO A 35 1.46 -0.55 -16.62
CA PRO A 35 2.50 0.42 -16.30
C PRO A 35 1.99 1.86 -16.11
N GLY A 36 0.95 2.26 -16.86
CA GLY A 36 0.35 3.60 -16.72
C GLY A 36 -0.35 3.78 -15.37
N GLU A 37 -1.05 2.75 -14.89
CA GLU A 37 -1.67 2.75 -13.56
C GLU A 37 -0.60 2.76 -12.46
N VAL A 38 0.50 2.05 -12.64
CA VAL A 38 1.66 2.09 -11.72
C VAL A 38 2.25 3.48 -11.60
N PHE A 39 2.46 4.17 -12.73
CA PHE A 39 2.97 5.54 -12.74
C PHE A 39 2.01 6.49 -12.01
N PHE A 40 0.71 6.38 -12.31
CA PHE A 40 -0.33 7.15 -11.63
C PHE A 40 -0.33 6.92 -10.11
N LEU A 41 -0.19 5.67 -9.65
CA LEU A 41 -0.15 5.33 -8.23
C LEU A 41 1.07 5.93 -7.52
N ILE A 42 2.26 5.87 -8.13
CA ILE A 42 3.48 6.49 -7.58
C ILE A 42 3.26 7.99 -7.39
N ASP A 43 2.74 8.65 -8.42
CA ASP A 43 2.44 10.08 -8.41
C ASP A 43 1.41 10.47 -7.32
N GLU A 44 0.35 9.67 -7.17
CA GLU A 44 -0.64 9.86 -6.10
C GLU A 44 -0.01 9.71 -4.72
N ILE A 45 0.85 8.69 -4.51
CA ILE A 45 1.52 8.49 -3.23
C ILE A 45 2.45 9.67 -2.92
N ILE A 46 3.20 10.17 -3.90
CA ILE A 46 4.05 11.36 -3.74
C ILE A 46 3.19 12.55 -3.28
N ARG A 47 2.08 12.84 -3.97
CA ARG A 47 1.15 13.92 -3.60
C ARG A 47 0.60 13.74 -2.19
N MET A 48 0.09 12.56 -1.86
CA MET A 48 -0.47 12.25 -0.54
C MET A 48 0.58 12.42 0.55
N SER A 49 1.81 11.94 0.33
CA SER A 49 2.91 11.98 1.31
C SER A 49 3.31 13.39 1.73
N GLN A 50 3.07 14.41 0.89
CA GLN A 50 3.33 15.81 1.22
C GLN A 50 2.34 16.35 2.25
N SER A 51 1.11 15.82 2.28
CA SER A 51 0.03 16.27 3.16
C SER A 51 -0.04 15.51 4.48
N ILE A 52 0.74 14.43 4.65
CA ILE A 52 0.75 13.63 5.87
C ILE A 52 1.20 14.47 7.05
N ARG A 53 0.34 14.58 8.06
CA ARG A 53 0.66 15.16 9.36
C ARG A 53 1.18 14.06 10.28
N THR A 54 2.20 14.38 11.07
CA THR A 54 2.72 13.49 12.11
C THR A 54 1.68 13.28 13.21
N ASN A 55 1.71 12.11 13.86
CA ASN A 55 0.69 11.55 14.76
C ASN A 55 -0.53 11.00 14.00
N PRO A 56 -0.77 9.68 13.99
CA PRO A 56 -0.02 8.61 14.68
C PRO A 56 1.26 8.14 13.95
N ILE A 57 1.46 8.55 12.71
CA ILE A 57 2.66 8.23 11.94
C ILE A 57 3.87 9.08 12.39
N SER A 58 5.04 8.46 12.49
CA SER A 58 6.28 9.12 12.89
C SER A 58 6.87 9.94 11.75
N LYS A 59 7.73 10.90 12.07
CA LYS A 59 8.41 11.71 11.05
C LYS A 59 9.34 10.85 10.19
N GLU A 60 10.03 9.90 10.81
CA GLU A 60 10.94 8.95 10.17
C GLU A 60 10.19 8.04 9.19
N GLU A 61 8.97 7.60 9.55
CA GLU A 61 8.11 6.82 8.67
C GLU A 61 7.63 7.63 7.47
N VAL A 62 7.25 8.90 7.68
CA VAL A 62 6.89 9.80 6.57
C VAL A 62 8.09 10.04 5.65
N GLU A 63 9.28 10.25 6.21
CA GLU A 63 10.52 10.40 5.44
C GLU A 63 10.89 9.12 4.70
N PHE A 64 10.69 7.95 5.30
CA PHE A 64 10.87 6.65 4.65
C PHE A 64 9.93 6.47 3.46
N ILE A 65 8.63 6.75 3.62
CA ILE A 65 7.66 6.70 2.51
C ILE A 65 8.11 7.65 1.38
N ARG A 66 8.45 8.89 1.73
CA ARG A 66 8.91 9.89 0.75
C ARG A 66 10.16 9.44 0.03
N SER A 67 11.14 8.85 0.72
CA SER A 67 12.39 8.41 0.10
C SER A 67 12.21 7.23 -0.84
N VAL A 68 11.32 6.29 -0.50
CA VAL A 68 10.95 5.16 -1.37
C VAL A 68 10.34 5.69 -2.68
N PHE A 69 9.34 6.58 -2.60
CA PHE A 69 8.63 7.05 -3.78
C PHE A 69 9.32 8.19 -4.53
N ALA A 70 10.28 8.90 -3.92
CA ALA A 70 11.13 9.87 -4.61
C ALA A 70 11.97 9.25 -5.73
N LYS A 71 12.14 7.92 -5.75
CA LYS A 71 12.76 7.19 -6.86
C LYS A 71 12.00 7.34 -8.18
N GLY A 72 10.67 7.60 -8.10
CA GLY A 72 9.79 7.90 -9.24
C GLY A 72 9.55 6.75 -10.22
N ASP A 73 10.06 5.56 -9.92
CA ASP A 73 10.09 4.43 -10.85
C ASP A 73 9.97 3.12 -10.07
N ILE A 74 9.00 2.29 -10.47
CA ILE A 74 8.69 1.01 -9.83
C ILE A 74 9.86 0.04 -9.88
N ASP A 75 10.69 0.10 -10.92
CA ASP A 75 11.82 -0.81 -11.08
C ASP A 75 12.91 -0.56 -10.04
N LYS A 76 13.01 0.68 -9.53
CA LYS A 76 13.98 1.10 -8.51
C LYS A 76 13.50 0.88 -7.07
N ILE A 77 12.21 0.59 -6.89
CA ILE A 77 11.59 0.35 -5.58
C ILE A 77 11.58 -1.16 -5.32
N SER A 78 12.16 -1.64 -4.23
CA SER A 78 12.19 -3.08 -3.93
C SER A 78 10.83 -3.60 -3.42
N VAL A 79 10.63 -4.92 -3.45
CA VAL A 79 9.41 -5.54 -2.90
C VAL A 79 9.33 -5.29 -1.40
N GLU A 80 10.45 -5.42 -0.70
CA GLU A 80 10.58 -5.22 0.75
C GLU A 80 10.31 -3.77 1.16
N GLU A 81 10.70 -2.79 0.32
CA GLU A 81 10.35 -1.39 0.54
C GLU A 81 8.84 -1.17 0.47
N LEU A 82 8.15 -1.79 -0.49
CA LEU A 82 6.69 -1.73 -0.62
C LEU A 82 6.02 -2.42 0.56
N GLU A 83 6.50 -3.59 0.98
CA GLU A 83 5.98 -4.30 2.15
C GLU A 83 6.10 -3.46 3.42
N ARG A 84 7.26 -2.85 3.64
CA ARG A 84 7.47 -1.98 4.81
C ARG A 84 6.56 -0.75 4.78
N VAL A 85 6.35 -0.12 3.62
CA VAL A 85 5.37 0.97 3.52
C VAL A 85 3.96 0.48 3.82
N ALA A 86 3.58 -0.69 3.30
CA ALA A 86 2.26 -1.27 3.56
C ALA A 86 2.05 -1.58 5.05
N GLU A 87 3.08 -2.06 5.75
CA GLU A 87 3.04 -2.28 7.20
C GLU A 87 2.82 -0.97 7.98
N ILE A 88 3.54 0.10 7.62
CA ILE A 88 3.35 1.44 8.21
C ILE A 88 1.91 1.91 7.98
N ALA A 89 1.42 1.84 6.75
CA ALA A 89 0.08 2.28 6.38
C ALA A 89 -1.01 1.46 7.09
N LYS A 90 -0.81 0.14 7.22
CA LYS A 90 -1.71 -0.74 7.96
C LYS A 90 -1.71 -0.39 9.44
N ARG A 91 -0.55 -0.26 10.09
CA ARG A 91 -0.46 0.14 11.50
C ARG A 91 -1.19 1.47 11.74
N TRP A 92 -0.92 2.47 10.90
CA TRP A 92 -1.59 3.76 10.94
C TRP A 92 -3.12 3.60 10.85
N TRP A 93 -3.63 2.84 9.87
CA TRP A 93 -5.06 2.56 9.73
C TRP A 93 -5.70 1.95 10.98
N TYR A 94 -5.00 1.05 11.67
CA TYR A 94 -5.51 0.44 12.90
C TYR A 94 -5.53 1.41 14.09
N GLU A 95 -4.60 2.36 14.15
CA GLU A 95 -4.49 3.31 15.26
C GLU A 95 -5.57 4.39 15.23
N ASP A 96 -5.86 5.00 14.08
CA ASP A 96 -6.80 6.13 14.00
C ASP A 96 -7.94 5.97 12.98
N GLY A 97 -7.92 4.93 12.14
CA GLY A 97 -8.91 4.79 11.07
C GLY A 97 -8.80 5.87 9.98
N SER A 98 -7.60 6.40 9.73
CA SER A 98 -7.34 7.41 8.71
C SER A 98 -7.58 6.89 7.29
N GLU A 99 -8.43 7.59 6.54
CA GLU A 99 -8.66 7.31 5.12
C GLU A 99 -7.36 7.35 4.32
N VAL A 100 -6.47 8.30 4.63
CA VAL A 100 -5.16 8.44 3.96
C VAL A 100 -4.29 7.20 4.21
N ALA A 101 -4.33 6.64 5.42
CA ALA A 101 -3.60 5.42 5.75
C ALA A 101 -4.10 4.23 4.92
N TYR A 102 -5.42 4.06 4.85
CA TYR A 102 -6.02 2.98 4.08
C TYR A 102 -5.76 3.13 2.58
N LYS A 103 -5.91 4.34 2.02
CA LYS A 103 -5.61 4.64 0.62
C LYS A 103 -4.14 4.35 0.29
N LEU A 104 -3.21 4.76 1.17
CA LEU A 104 -1.79 4.46 1.01
C LEU A 104 -1.53 2.95 0.99
N PHE A 105 -2.14 2.19 1.90
CA PHE A 105 -2.04 0.73 1.93
C PHE A 105 -2.46 0.11 0.60
N ILE A 106 -3.65 0.47 0.10
CA ILE A 106 -4.18 -0.05 -1.17
C ILE A 106 -3.23 0.24 -2.33
N TYR A 107 -2.75 1.48 -2.43
CA TYR A 107 -1.91 1.90 -3.55
C TYR A 107 -0.56 1.17 -3.54
N VAL A 108 0.05 1.06 -2.37
CA VAL A 108 1.32 0.35 -2.20
C VAL A 108 1.15 -1.14 -2.47
N TRP A 109 0.04 -1.75 -2.05
CA TRP A 109 -0.21 -3.17 -2.30
C TRP A 109 -0.46 -3.47 -3.79
N MET A 110 -1.05 -2.53 -4.55
CA MET A 110 -1.16 -2.65 -6.00
C MET A 110 0.22 -2.61 -6.69
N LEU A 111 1.11 -1.73 -6.24
CA LEU A 111 2.49 -1.68 -6.73
C LEU A 111 3.26 -2.97 -6.39
N HIS A 112 3.05 -3.50 -5.18
CA HIS A 112 3.63 -4.78 -4.75
C HIS A 112 3.16 -5.93 -5.64
N ALA A 113 1.84 -6.06 -5.84
CA ALA A 113 1.28 -7.09 -6.70
C ALA A 113 1.78 -6.96 -8.14
N TYR A 114 1.84 -5.74 -8.70
CA TYR A 114 2.43 -5.51 -10.02
C TYR A 114 3.88 -6.03 -10.07
N LYS A 115 4.72 -5.68 -9.11
CA LYS A 115 6.14 -6.06 -9.09
C LYS A 115 6.32 -7.58 -8.92
N LEU A 116 5.53 -8.19 -8.04
CA LEU A 116 5.60 -9.61 -7.73
C LEU A 116 5.19 -10.49 -8.93
N TYR A 117 4.15 -10.11 -9.67
CA TYR A 117 3.58 -10.94 -10.73
C TYR A 117 4.04 -10.56 -12.15
N SER A 118 4.49 -9.33 -12.38
CA SER A 118 5.14 -8.96 -13.66
C SER A 118 6.44 -9.75 -13.87
N SER A 119 7.18 -9.99 -12.78
CA SER A 119 8.39 -10.83 -12.75
C SER A 119 8.12 -12.29 -13.17
N LYS A 120 6.95 -12.84 -12.84
CA LYS A 120 6.58 -14.24 -13.10
C LYS A 120 6.12 -14.48 -14.54
N LYS A 121 5.40 -13.52 -15.15
CA LYS A 121 5.00 -13.64 -16.57
C LYS A 121 6.17 -13.64 -17.56
N GLY A 122 7.32 -13.10 -17.17
CA GLY A 122 8.56 -13.20 -17.96
C GLY A 122 9.16 -14.61 -18.03
N GLN A 123 8.83 -15.47 -17.05
CA GLN A 123 9.37 -16.83 -16.94
C GLN A 123 8.49 -17.88 -17.64
N GLU A 124 7.18 -17.63 -17.80
CA GLU A 124 6.27 -18.55 -18.50
C GLU A 124 6.30 -18.41 -20.04
N LYS A 125 7.01 -17.40 -20.56
CA LYS A 125 7.16 -17.14 -22.00
C LYS A 125 8.53 -17.57 -22.57
N GLN A 126 9.36 -18.25 -21.79
CA GLN A 126 10.61 -18.90 -22.23
C GLN A 126 10.42 -20.42 -22.23
#